data_AF-A0A4V0XFH7-F1
#
_entry.id   AF-A0A4V0XFH7-F1
#
_cell.length_a   1.000
_cell.length_b   1.000
_cell.length_c   1.000
_cell.angle_alpha   90.00
_cell.angle_beta   90.00
_cell.angle_gamma   90.00
#
_symmetry.space_group_name_H-M   'P 1'
#
loop_
_entity.id
_entity.type
_entity.pdbx_description
1 polymer ?
#
loop_
_entity_poly.entity_id
_entity_poly.type
_entity_poly.pdbx_seq_one_letter_code
_entity_poly.pdbx_strand_id
1 'polypeptide(L)'
;MRLVNIMRQLCLSLREAHDAGMVHRDLKPGNVMLVDPGDGSEFVKLLDFGLVKELHFDDGLTGMDGVVGSPTYMAPEQISGQPTDMRSDIYSLGVIMFTALTGRPPFGGVNAVATMCGHLNSPPPTLDPDLPGLLDCPALAHIVVRCLEKNPAHRYPDVDVLLADLRNALEPVADLPVQWVEPRDEKLYSRWQVMAAAAALGVASFTATLTTCVWVGLVAFG
;
A
#
# COMPACT_ATOMS: atom_id res chain seq x y z
N MET A 1 -2.68 18.44 16.81
CA MET A 1 -3.26 18.16 15.48
C MET A 1 -4.33 17.05 15.58
N ARG A 2 -5.58 17.28 15.12
CA ARG A 2 -6.72 16.34 15.30
C ARG A 2 -6.49 14.96 14.65
N LEU A 3 -5.95 14.92 13.42
CA LEU A 3 -5.68 13.66 12.71
C LEU A 3 -4.73 12.74 13.50
N VAL A 4 -3.65 13.24 14.09
CA VAL A 4 -2.75 12.39 14.90
C VAL A 4 -3.48 11.80 16.11
N ASN A 5 -4.35 12.57 16.77
CA ASN A 5 -5.12 12.06 17.91
C ASN A 5 -6.06 10.92 17.49
N ILE A 6 -6.71 11.03 16.34
CA ILE A 6 -7.55 9.96 15.77
C ILE A 6 -6.69 8.72 15.47
N MET A 7 -5.55 8.89 14.80
CA MET A 7 -4.67 7.77 14.45
C MET A 7 -4.09 7.06 15.68
N ARG A 8 -3.79 7.80 16.75
CA ARG A 8 -3.36 7.22 18.03
C ARG A 8 -4.44 6.31 18.63
N GLN A 9 -5.70 6.75 18.62
CA GLN A 9 -6.82 5.93 19.12
C GLN A 9 -7.07 4.70 18.24
N LEU A 10 -6.88 4.80 16.93
CA LEU A 10 -6.93 3.65 16.03
C LEU A 10 -5.81 2.64 16.30
N CYS A 11 -4.57 3.11 16.51
CA CYS A 11 -3.47 2.22 16.88
C CYS A 11 -3.75 1.48 18.19
N LEU A 12 -4.32 2.16 19.19
CA LEU A 12 -4.74 1.53 20.44
C LEU A 12 -5.81 0.44 20.20
N SER A 13 -6.80 0.72 19.36
CA SER A 13 -7.86 -0.25 19.04
C SER A 13 -7.31 -1.47 18.29
N LEU A 14 -6.39 -1.25 17.35
CA LEU A 14 -5.75 -2.32 16.58
C LEU A 14 -4.82 -3.16 17.45
N ARG A 15 -4.12 -2.55 18.42
CA ARG A 15 -3.25 -3.28 19.34
C ARG A 15 -4.02 -4.34 20.10
N GLU A 16 -5.16 -3.99 20.70
CA GLU A 16 -5.98 -4.96 21.43
C GLU A 16 -6.45 -6.12 20.53
N ALA A 17 -6.72 -5.85 19.24
CA ALA A 17 -7.08 -6.88 18.29
C ALA A 17 -5.87 -7.75 17.89
N HIS A 18 -4.72 -7.13 17.60
CA HIS A 18 -3.48 -7.80 17.23
C HIS A 18 -2.96 -8.69 18.37
N ASP A 19 -3.05 -8.23 19.62
CA ASP A 19 -2.72 -9.01 20.83
C ASP A 19 -3.63 -10.24 20.99
N ALA A 20 -4.88 -10.14 20.53
CA ALA A 20 -5.83 -11.26 20.46
C ALA A 20 -5.64 -12.13 19.20
N GLY A 21 -4.61 -11.87 18.38
CA GLY A 21 -4.32 -12.61 17.15
C GLY A 21 -5.25 -12.29 15.97
N MET A 22 -6.00 -11.19 16.04
CA MET A 22 -6.96 -10.79 15.02
C MET A 22 -6.40 -9.64 14.16
N VAL A 23 -6.36 -9.81 12.84
CA VAL A 23 -6.01 -8.76 11.88
C VAL A 23 -7.30 -8.21 11.26
N HIS A 24 -7.44 -6.88 11.15
CA HIS A 24 -8.69 -6.25 10.71
C HIS A 24 -8.98 -6.48 9.22
N ARG A 25 -7.97 -6.34 8.35
CA ARG A 25 -8.01 -6.63 6.88
C ARG A 25 -8.94 -5.77 6.01
N ASP A 26 -9.94 -5.07 6.55
CA ASP A 26 -10.80 -4.14 5.78
C ASP A 26 -10.78 -2.72 6.37
N LEU A 27 -9.61 -2.26 6.82
CA LEU A 27 -9.50 -0.97 7.49
C LEU A 27 -9.67 0.18 6.49
N LYS A 28 -10.69 1.01 6.71
CA LYS A 28 -11.04 2.17 5.87
C LYS A 28 -11.83 3.20 6.67
N PRO A 29 -11.95 4.46 6.20
CA PRO A 29 -12.68 5.50 6.93
C PRO A 29 -14.13 5.12 7.26
N GLY A 30 -14.80 4.34 6.41
CA GLY A 30 -16.16 3.86 6.65
C GLY A 30 -16.31 2.92 7.86
N ASN A 31 -15.20 2.32 8.34
CA ASN A 31 -15.18 1.48 9.53
C ASN A 31 -14.70 2.24 10.77
N VAL A 32 -14.45 3.55 10.66
CA VAL A 32 -13.97 4.39 11.76
C VAL A 32 -15.08 5.34 12.18
N MET A 33 -15.58 5.17 13.41
CA MET A 33 -16.62 6.02 13.97
C MET A 33 -16.02 7.03 14.96
N LEU A 34 -16.27 8.32 14.71
CA LEU A 34 -15.98 9.39 15.66
C LEU A 34 -17.19 9.61 16.56
N VAL A 35 -16.98 9.58 17.86
CA VAL A 35 -18.03 9.73 18.89
C VAL A 35 -17.71 10.97 19.72
N ASP A 36 -18.63 11.93 19.72
CA ASP A 36 -18.61 13.14 20.56
C ASP A 36 -19.73 13.01 21.61
N PRO A 37 -19.41 12.82 22.90
CA PRO A 37 -20.40 12.72 23.97
C PRO A 37 -21.05 14.06 24.33
N GLY A 38 -20.59 15.18 23.77
CA GLY A 38 -21.04 16.53 24.12
C GLY A 38 -20.35 17.15 25.33
N ASP A 39 -19.31 16.50 25.88
CA ASP A 39 -18.46 17.01 26.99
C ASP A 39 -17.13 17.61 26.48
N GLY A 40 -16.96 17.72 25.17
CA GLY A 40 -15.75 18.21 24.51
C GLY A 40 -14.68 17.14 24.30
N SER A 41 -14.93 15.87 24.68
CA SER A 41 -14.07 14.75 24.33
C SER A 41 -14.44 14.14 22.96
N GLU A 42 -13.46 13.58 22.26
CA GLU A 42 -13.66 12.89 20.98
C GLU A 42 -13.06 11.48 21.07
N PHE A 43 -13.89 10.47 20.90
CA PHE A 43 -13.50 9.06 20.91
C PHE A 43 -13.57 8.44 19.52
N VAL A 44 -12.65 7.52 19.24
CA VAL A 44 -12.65 6.73 18.01
C VAL A 44 -13.07 5.30 18.35
N LYS A 45 -14.04 4.77 17.62
CA LYS A 45 -14.40 3.35 17.66
C LYS A 45 -14.11 2.72 16.30
N LEU A 46 -13.39 1.61 16.33
CA LEU A 46 -13.18 0.77 15.16
C LEU A 46 -14.32 -0.25 15.05
N LEU A 47 -14.93 -0.33 13.86
CA LEU A 47 -16.07 -1.18 13.56
C LEU A 47 -15.65 -2.31 12.61
N ASP A 48 -16.45 -3.38 12.59
CA ASP A 48 -16.39 -4.45 11.59
C ASP A 48 -14.99 -5.04 11.37
N PHE A 49 -14.45 -5.68 12.41
CA PHE A 49 -13.30 -6.58 12.25
C PHE A 49 -13.63 -7.59 11.16
N GLY A 50 -12.76 -7.71 10.17
CA GLY A 50 -12.97 -8.44 8.92
C GLY A 50 -13.24 -9.93 9.11
N LEU A 51 -14.45 -10.25 9.56
CA LEU A 51 -15.02 -11.58 9.55
C LEU A 51 -15.21 -11.98 8.08
N VAL A 52 -14.25 -12.75 7.58
CA VAL A 52 -14.26 -13.53 6.34
C VAL A 52 -14.89 -12.78 5.15
N LYS A 53 -14.15 -11.81 4.60
CA LYS A 53 -14.36 -11.43 3.20
C LYS A 53 -13.47 -12.33 2.33
N GLU A 54 -14.03 -13.39 1.79
CA GLU A 54 -13.44 -14.04 0.62
C GLU A 54 -13.40 -12.99 -0.49
N LEU A 55 -12.19 -12.64 -0.92
CA LEU A 55 -12.01 -11.84 -2.13
C LEU A 55 -12.41 -12.75 -3.30
N HIS A 56 -13.68 -12.74 -3.67
CA HIS A 56 -14.13 -13.38 -4.91
C HIS A 56 -13.58 -12.55 -6.08
N PHE A 57 -12.41 -12.92 -6.56
CA PHE A 57 -11.97 -12.58 -7.89
C PHE A 57 -12.66 -13.57 -8.83
N ASP A 58 -13.79 -13.18 -9.41
CA ASP A 58 -14.42 -14.01 -10.44
C ASP A 58 -13.40 -14.16 -11.59
N ASP A 59 -13.07 -15.40 -11.95
CA ASP A 59 -12.14 -15.77 -13.04
C ASP A 59 -12.64 -15.31 -14.45
N GLY A 60 -13.79 -14.63 -14.50
CA GLY A 60 -14.35 -14.02 -15.69
C GLY A 60 -13.92 -12.56 -15.86
N LEU A 61 -12.88 -12.33 -16.67
CA LEU A 61 -12.41 -11.03 -17.18
C LEU A 61 -13.43 -10.22 -18.03
N THR A 62 -14.73 -10.35 -17.78
CA THR A 62 -15.82 -9.69 -18.54
C THR A 62 -17.00 -9.40 -17.63
N GLY A 63 -16.85 -8.37 -16.81
CA GLY A 63 -17.90 -7.83 -15.95
C GLY A 63 -17.34 -6.73 -15.07
N MET A 64 -17.25 -5.50 -15.59
CA MET A 64 -16.68 -4.33 -14.91
C MET A 64 -17.44 -3.87 -13.64
N ASP A 65 -18.41 -4.64 -13.14
CA ASP A 65 -19.22 -4.32 -11.96
C ASP A 65 -19.02 -5.32 -10.78
N GLY A 66 -18.10 -6.30 -10.92
CA GLY A 66 -18.02 -7.46 -10.02
C GLY A 66 -17.06 -7.37 -8.82
N VAL A 67 -16.17 -6.37 -8.75
CA VAL A 67 -15.35 -6.21 -7.53
C VAL A 67 -16.24 -5.55 -6.47
N VAL A 68 -16.76 -6.36 -5.55
CA VAL A 68 -17.53 -5.89 -4.39
C VAL A 68 -16.57 -5.14 -3.46
N GLY A 69 -16.42 -3.83 -3.70
CA GLY A 69 -15.63 -2.90 -2.88
C GLY A 69 -14.54 -2.17 -3.66
N SER A 70 -14.21 -0.96 -3.22
CA SER A 70 -13.07 -0.21 -3.78
C SER A 70 -11.77 -0.69 -3.11
N PRO A 71 -10.75 -1.16 -3.86
CA PRO A 71 -9.49 -1.67 -3.30
C PRO A 71 -8.58 -0.56 -2.73
N THR A 72 -9.12 0.65 -2.57
CA THR A 72 -8.42 1.89 -2.20
C THR A 72 -7.56 1.79 -0.95
N TYR A 73 -7.92 0.93 0.00
CA TYR A 73 -7.24 0.81 1.29
C TYR A 73 -6.56 -0.55 1.50
N MET A 74 -6.56 -1.42 0.50
CA MET A 74 -5.97 -2.75 0.60
C MET A 74 -4.44 -2.70 0.55
N ALA A 75 -3.80 -3.54 1.35
CA ALA A 75 -2.36 -3.74 1.32
C ALA A 75 -1.93 -4.55 0.08
N PRO A 76 -0.70 -4.38 -0.42
CA PRO A 76 -0.15 -5.11 -1.57
C PRO A 76 -0.25 -6.64 -1.43
N GLU A 77 0.02 -7.16 -0.24
CA GLU A 77 -0.07 -8.59 0.08
C GLU A 77 -1.52 -9.11 0.04
N GLN A 78 -2.51 -8.28 0.40
CA GLN A 78 -3.92 -8.64 0.30
C GLN A 78 -4.36 -8.77 -1.16
N ILE A 79 -3.97 -7.82 -1.98
CA ILE A 79 -4.27 -7.79 -3.43
C ILE A 79 -3.61 -9.00 -4.12
N SER A 80 -2.40 -9.38 -3.68
CA SER A 80 -1.64 -10.50 -4.25
C SER A 80 -2.02 -11.87 -3.69
N GLY A 81 -3.05 -11.95 -2.83
CA GLY A 81 -3.43 -13.19 -2.14
C GLY A 81 -2.33 -13.80 -1.27
N GLN A 82 -1.34 -13.01 -0.85
CA GLN A 82 -0.26 -13.46 0.03
C GLN A 82 -0.74 -13.49 1.49
N PRO A 83 -0.04 -14.22 2.39
CA PRO A 83 -0.35 -14.19 3.81
C PRO A 83 -0.35 -12.76 4.35
N THR A 84 -1.41 -12.45 5.11
CA THR A 84 -1.61 -11.13 5.74
C THR A 84 -1.34 -11.22 7.23
N ASP A 85 -0.67 -10.21 7.76
CA ASP A 85 -0.41 -10.04 9.19
C ASP A 85 -0.85 -8.64 9.64
N MET A 86 -0.57 -8.28 10.90
CA MET A 86 -0.88 -6.96 11.46
C MET A 86 -0.35 -5.78 10.64
N ARG A 87 0.70 -5.97 9.82
CA ARG A 87 1.30 -4.91 9.01
C ARG A 87 0.46 -4.57 7.78
N SER A 88 -0.51 -5.42 7.41
CA SER A 88 -1.53 -5.07 6.43
C SER A 88 -2.42 -3.94 6.94
N ASP A 89 -2.82 -3.97 8.22
CA ASP A 89 -3.62 -2.88 8.82
C ASP A 89 -2.80 -1.57 8.93
N ILE A 90 -1.50 -1.67 9.20
CA ILE A 90 -0.57 -0.53 9.21
C ILE A 90 -0.51 0.15 7.84
N TYR A 91 -0.50 -0.64 6.76
CA TYR A 91 -0.57 -0.08 5.41
C TYR A 91 -1.86 0.70 5.19
N SER A 92 -3.01 0.11 5.55
CA SER A 92 -4.31 0.76 5.44
C SER A 92 -4.38 2.06 6.27
N LEU A 93 -3.78 2.11 7.46
CA LEU A 93 -3.62 3.35 8.22
C LEU A 93 -2.81 4.40 7.45
N GLY A 94 -1.72 3.99 6.79
CA GLY A 94 -0.95 4.86 5.90
C GLY A 94 -1.80 5.48 4.80
N VAL A 95 -2.65 4.68 4.15
CA VAL A 95 -3.59 5.16 3.13
C VAL A 95 -4.60 6.15 3.72
N ILE A 96 -5.16 5.87 4.90
CA ILE A 96 -6.11 6.76 5.59
C ILE A 96 -5.44 8.10 5.92
N MET A 97 -4.24 8.08 6.49
CA MET A 97 -3.50 9.30 6.82
C MET A 97 -3.17 10.12 5.57
N PHE A 98 -2.68 9.48 4.50
CA PHE A 98 -2.42 10.16 3.24
C PHE A 98 -3.69 10.83 2.69
N THR A 99 -4.81 10.11 2.72
CA THR A 99 -6.10 10.61 2.23
C THR A 99 -6.59 11.78 3.07
N ALA A 100 -6.45 11.71 4.39
CA ALA A 100 -6.85 12.79 5.29
C ALA A 100 -6.00 14.06 5.10
N LEU A 101 -4.71 13.92 4.75
CA LEU A 101 -3.82 15.05 4.51
C LEU A 101 -4.02 15.70 3.14
N THR A 102 -4.26 14.89 2.11
CA THR A 102 -4.27 15.37 0.71
C THR A 102 -5.67 15.50 0.11
N GLY A 103 -6.70 14.98 0.78
CA GLY A 103 -8.06 14.89 0.27
C GLY A 103 -8.29 13.79 -0.78
N ARG A 104 -7.27 12.99 -1.11
CA ARG A 104 -7.35 11.92 -2.12
C ARG A 104 -6.49 10.71 -1.75
N PRO A 105 -6.84 9.49 -2.18
CA PRO A 105 -6.01 8.32 -1.89
C PRO A 105 -4.63 8.39 -2.58
N PRO A 106 -3.62 7.68 -2.05
CA PRO A 106 -2.26 7.66 -2.59
C PRO A 106 -2.19 7.10 -4.01
N PHE A 107 -3.06 6.14 -4.30
CA PHE A 107 -3.19 5.52 -5.62
C PHE A 107 -4.65 5.61 -6.04
N GLY A 108 -4.87 6.15 -7.23
CA GLY A 108 -6.17 6.22 -7.87
C GLY A 108 -6.02 5.82 -9.33
N GLY A 109 -6.97 5.05 -9.82
CA GLY A 109 -7.04 4.63 -11.21
C GLY A 109 -8.43 4.81 -11.79
N VAL A 110 -8.53 4.74 -13.12
CA VAL A 110 -9.81 4.80 -13.84
C VAL A 110 -10.78 3.66 -13.47
N ASN A 111 -10.27 2.60 -12.84
CA ASN A 111 -11.03 1.46 -12.35
C ASN A 111 -10.30 0.78 -11.17
N ALA A 112 -10.94 -0.22 -10.56
CA ALA A 112 -10.40 -0.96 -9.42
C ALA A 112 -9.04 -1.63 -9.72
N VAL A 113 -8.87 -2.20 -10.92
CA VAL A 113 -7.62 -2.86 -11.34
C VAL A 113 -6.46 -1.87 -11.38
N ALA A 114 -6.67 -0.69 -11.96
CA ALA A 114 -5.65 0.35 -11.99
C ALA A 114 -5.24 0.81 -10.58
N THR A 115 -6.21 0.94 -9.66
CA THR A 115 -5.93 1.23 -8.25
C THR A 115 -5.11 0.13 -7.59
N MET A 116 -5.47 -1.14 -7.79
CA MET A 116 -4.71 -2.30 -7.29
C MET A 116 -3.27 -2.31 -7.82
N CYS A 117 -3.09 -2.09 -9.12
CA CYS A 117 -1.76 -1.98 -9.74
C CYS A 117 -0.91 -0.87 -9.10
N GLY A 118 -1.50 0.26 -8.72
CA GLY A 118 -0.81 1.33 -7.99
C GLY A 118 -0.36 0.89 -6.59
N HIS A 119 -1.24 0.20 -5.86
CA HIS A 119 -0.87 -0.39 -4.57
C HIS A 119 0.27 -1.41 -4.70
N LEU A 120 0.30 -2.22 -5.76
CA LEU A 120 1.35 -3.22 -5.97
C LEU A 120 2.69 -2.63 -6.41
N ASN A 121 2.68 -1.71 -7.38
CA ASN A 121 3.86 -1.41 -8.20
C ASN A 121 4.34 0.04 -8.13
N SER A 122 3.48 0.99 -7.79
CA SER A 122 3.87 2.41 -7.76
C SER A 122 4.61 2.73 -6.45
N PRO A 123 5.68 3.53 -6.48
CA PRO A 123 6.37 3.93 -5.24
C PRO A 123 5.41 4.66 -4.28
N PRO A 124 5.66 4.65 -2.96
CA PRO A 124 4.93 5.50 -2.03
C PRO A 124 4.94 6.96 -2.51
N PRO A 125 3.79 7.63 -2.63
CA PRO A 125 3.74 9.01 -3.08
C PRO A 125 4.41 9.93 -2.07
N THR A 126 5.08 10.97 -2.59
CA THR A 126 5.59 12.05 -1.76
C THR A 126 4.43 12.94 -1.28
N LEU A 127 4.53 13.41 -0.04
CA LEU A 127 3.62 14.42 0.49
C LEU A 127 4.26 15.79 0.32
N ASP A 128 3.45 16.75 -0.13
CA ASP A 128 3.87 18.15 -0.23
C ASP A 128 4.10 18.71 1.19
N PRO A 129 5.31 19.19 1.52
CA PRO A 129 5.63 19.70 2.86
C PRO A 129 4.78 20.91 3.26
N ASP A 130 4.22 21.65 2.30
CA ASP A 130 3.43 22.86 2.54
C ASP A 130 1.95 22.54 2.85
N LEU A 131 1.56 21.26 2.91
CA LEU A 131 0.21 20.88 3.33
C LEU A 131 -0.06 21.39 4.75
N PRO A 132 -1.23 22.02 5.02
CA PRO A 132 -1.53 22.60 6.33
C PRO A 132 -1.32 21.65 7.51
N GLY A 133 -1.67 20.36 7.35
CA GLY A 133 -1.47 19.35 8.40
C GLY A 133 -0.01 18.95 8.64
N LEU A 134 0.89 19.20 7.69
CA LEU A 134 2.33 18.90 7.82
C LEU A 134 3.13 20.09 8.32
N LEU A 135 2.65 21.32 8.12
CA LEU A 135 3.26 22.53 8.71
C LEU A 135 3.34 22.42 10.24
N ASP A 136 2.29 21.89 10.87
CA ASP A 136 2.23 21.68 12.32
C ASP A 136 2.97 20.41 12.78
N CYS A 137 3.26 19.48 11.86
CA CYS A 137 3.78 18.15 12.18
C CYS A 137 4.61 17.55 11.02
N PRO A 138 5.83 18.08 10.75
CA PRO A 138 6.62 17.65 9.59
C PRO A 138 6.99 16.16 9.61
N ALA A 139 7.19 15.60 10.80
CA ALA A 139 7.52 14.18 11.00
C ALA A 139 6.44 13.23 10.46
N LEU A 140 5.18 13.69 10.37
CA LEU A 140 4.08 12.87 9.90
C LEU A 140 4.25 12.41 8.45
N ALA A 141 4.90 13.21 7.61
CA ALA A 141 5.15 12.82 6.21
C ALA A 141 5.95 11.52 6.13
N HIS A 142 7.01 11.41 6.93
CA HIS A 142 7.84 10.21 6.99
C HIS A 142 7.07 9.00 7.54
N ILE A 143 6.25 9.20 8.57
CA ILE A 143 5.41 8.14 9.15
C ILE A 143 4.46 7.59 8.08
N VAL A 144 3.78 8.47 7.34
CA VAL A 144 2.84 8.06 6.28
C VAL A 144 3.55 7.28 5.18
N VAL A 145 4.69 7.79 4.69
CA VAL A 145 5.48 7.12 3.65
C VAL A 145 5.94 5.74 4.11
N ARG A 146 6.43 5.60 5.34
CA ARG A 146 6.87 4.32 5.91
C ARG A 146 5.73 3.31 6.04
N CYS A 147 4.53 3.74 6.41
CA CYS A 147 3.35 2.86 6.42
C CYS A 147 3.01 2.35 5.00
N LEU A 148 3.24 3.16 3.96
CA LEU A 148 2.93 2.84 2.56
C LEU A 148 4.01 2.02 1.85
N GLU A 149 5.06 1.60 2.55
CA GLU A 149 6.07 0.67 2.01
C GLU A 149 5.44 -0.60 1.47
N LYS A 150 5.90 -1.06 0.30
CA LYS A 150 5.27 -2.21 -0.38
C LYS A 150 5.58 -3.52 0.31
N ASN A 151 6.84 -3.68 0.70
CA ASN A 151 7.27 -4.82 1.49
C ASN A 151 6.84 -4.61 2.96
N PRO A 152 6.02 -5.50 3.54
CA PRO A 152 5.63 -5.41 4.96
C PRO A 152 6.83 -5.34 5.91
N ALA A 153 7.97 -5.93 5.57
CA ALA A 153 9.18 -5.90 6.39
C ALA A 153 9.83 -4.51 6.52
N HIS A 154 9.51 -3.58 5.61
CA HIS A 154 10.01 -2.19 5.66
C HIS A 154 9.06 -1.23 6.40
N ARG A 155 7.84 -1.69 6.71
CA ARG A 155 6.87 -0.93 7.50
C ARG A 155 7.24 -0.94 8.98
N TYR A 156 6.36 -0.37 9.81
CA TYR A 156 6.39 -0.60 11.24
C TYR A 156 6.18 -2.09 11.55
N PRO A 157 6.95 -2.67 12.48
CA PRO A 157 6.83 -4.09 12.80
C PRO A 157 5.48 -4.44 13.44
N ASP A 158 4.91 -3.48 14.20
CA ASP A 158 3.64 -3.55 14.92
C ASP A 158 3.06 -2.12 15.12
N VAL A 159 1.86 -2.04 15.68
CA VAL A 159 1.15 -0.78 15.93
C VAL A 159 1.68 0.01 17.13
N ASP A 160 2.41 -0.60 18.06
CA ASP A 160 3.00 0.11 19.21
C ASP A 160 4.17 0.98 18.76
N VAL A 161 5.02 0.49 17.85
CA VAL A 161 6.11 1.29 17.27
C VAL A 161 5.55 2.46 16.45
N LEU A 162 4.47 2.23 15.68
CA LEU A 162 3.77 3.31 14.97
C LEU A 162 3.16 4.33 15.95
N LEU A 163 2.52 3.85 17.02
CA LEU A 163 1.92 4.69 18.05
C LEU A 163 2.97 5.56 18.76
N ALA A 164 4.17 5.02 19.02
CA ALA A 164 5.28 5.77 19.59
C ALA A 164 5.73 6.92 18.66
N ASP A 165 5.93 6.64 17.37
CA ASP A 165 6.31 7.68 16.40
C ASP A 165 5.22 8.75 16.24
N LEU A 166 3.94 8.36 16.22
CA LEU A 166 2.82 9.32 16.19
C LEU A 166 2.75 10.20 17.44
N ARG A 167 3.16 9.68 18.62
CA ARG A 167 3.25 10.50 19.84
C ARG A 167 4.40 11.49 19.74
N ASN A 168 5.57 11.03 19.32
CA ASN A 168 6.77 11.85 19.18
C ASN A 168 6.58 12.93 18.11
N ALA A 169 5.79 12.67 17.07
CA ALA A 169 5.49 13.65 16.02
C ALA A 169 4.71 14.89 16.53
N LEU A 170 4.03 14.78 17.67
CA LEU A 170 3.34 15.91 18.33
C LEU A 170 4.23 16.65 19.33
N GLU A 171 5.36 16.06 19.75
CA GLU A 171 6.32 16.76 20.58
C GLU A 171 7.09 17.76 19.70
N PRO A 172 7.32 19.00 20.17
CA PRO A 172 8.17 19.93 19.45
C PRO A 172 9.54 19.25 19.28
N VAL A 173 9.97 19.13 18.02
CA VAL A 173 11.25 18.51 17.65
C VAL A 173 12.37 19.32 18.33
N ALA A 174 12.79 18.89 19.51
CA ALA A 174 14.01 19.37 20.14
C ALA A 174 15.18 18.80 19.33
N ASP A 175 15.71 19.59 18.40
CA ASP A 175 17.00 19.43 17.72
C ASP A 175 17.46 17.97 17.50
N LEU A 176 16.58 17.12 16.97
CA LEU A 176 17.02 15.86 16.40
C LEU A 176 17.64 16.19 15.04
N PRO A 177 18.94 15.93 14.81
CA PRO A 177 19.52 16.12 13.50
C PRO A 177 18.80 15.16 12.55
N VAL A 178 17.98 15.72 11.67
CA VAL A 178 17.46 14.98 10.52
C VAL A 178 18.67 14.52 9.73
N GLN A 179 19.06 13.26 9.93
CA GLN A 179 20.00 12.62 9.02
C GLN A 179 19.24 12.38 7.74
N TRP A 180 19.38 13.31 6.80
CA TRP A 180 19.11 13.08 5.40
C TRP A 180 19.96 11.88 4.97
N VAL A 181 19.32 10.72 4.90
CA VAL A 181 19.91 9.57 4.24
C VAL A 181 19.76 9.87 2.75
N GLU A 182 20.84 10.37 2.15
CA GLU A 182 21.02 10.40 0.70
C GLU A 182 20.50 9.09 0.10
N PRO A 183 19.68 9.12 -0.97
CA PRO A 183 19.17 7.93 -1.62
C PRO A 183 20.32 6.96 -1.89
N ARG A 184 20.27 5.77 -1.28
CA ARG A 184 21.30 4.76 -1.47
C ARG A 184 21.31 4.32 -2.93
N ASP A 185 22.34 4.79 -3.64
CA ASP A 185 22.79 4.38 -4.97
C ASP A 185 21.71 4.30 -6.06
N GLU A 186 21.69 5.36 -6.88
CA GLU A 186 21.04 5.51 -8.19
C GLU A 186 21.25 4.31 -9.16
N LYS A 187 22.24 3.44 -8.88
CA LYS A 187 22.57 2.25 -9.65
C LYS A 187 21.60 1.07 -9.48
N LEU A 188 20.77 1.04 -8.42
CA LEU A 188 19.77 -0.03 -8.28
C LEU A 188 18.58 0.15 -9.25
N TYR A 189 18.23 1.38 -9.62
CA TYR A 189 17.17 1.67 -10.59
C TYR A 189 17.54 1.26 -12.03
N SER A 190 18.82 1.36 -12.42
CA SER A 190 19.25 0.99 -13.77
C SER A 190 19.26 -0.52 -14.02
N ARG A 191 19.47 -1.34 -12.97
CA ARG A 191 19.49 -2.81 -13.11
C ARG A 191 18.10 -3.38 -13.42
N TRP A 192 17.03 -2.78 -12.91
CA TRP A 192 15.66 -3.20 -13.25
C TRP A 192 15.24 -2.81 -14.67
N GLN A 193 15.74 -1.70 -15.22
CA GLN A 193 15.47 -1.32 -16.61
C GLN A 193 16.15 -2.26 -17.63
N VAL A 194 17.38 -2.71 -17.34
CA VAL A 194 18.09 -3.67 -18.21
C VAL A 194 17.48 -5.07 -18.10
N MET A 195 17.02 -5.50 -16.91
CA MET A 195 16.35 -6.79 -16.74
C MET A 195 14.93 -6.80 -17.33
N ALA A 196 14.20 -5.68 -17.29
CA ALA A 196 12.91 -5.54 -17.96
C ALA A 196 13.04 -5.53 -19.50
N ALA A 197 14.11 -4.96 -20.05
CA ALA A 197 14.40 -5.02 -21.49
C ALA A 197 14.77 -6.43 -21.98
N ALA A 198 15.48 -7.22 -21.16
CA ALA A 198 15.82 -8.61 -21.48
C ALA A 198 14.58 -9.53 -21.51
N ALA A 199 13.57 -9.27 -20.66
CA ALA A 199 12.31 -10.01 -20.68
C ALA A 199 11.42 -9.66 -21.89
N ALA A 200 11.53 -8.45 -22.44
CA ALA A 200 10.79 -8.01 -23.62
C ALA A 200 11.37 -8.51 -24.96
N LEU A 201 12.66 -8.88 -25.00
CA LEU A 201 13.31 -9.46 -26.19
C LEU A 201 13.17 -10.98 -26.29
N GLY A 202 12.71 -11.66 -25.22
CA GLY A 202 12.53 -13.11 -25.20
C GLY A 202 11.25 -13.65 -25.87
N VAL A 203 10.32 -12.77 -26.28
CA VAL A 203 9.02 -13.19 -26.89
C VAL A 203 9.00 -13.02 -28.42
N ALA A 204 10.09 -12.55 -29.04
CA ALA A 204 10.16 -12.29 -30.47
C ALA A 204 11.08 -13.25 -31.27
N SER A 205 11.07 -14.56 -30.97
CA SER A 205 11.77 -15.55 -31.82
C SER A 205 11.09 -16.92 -31.97
N PHE A 206 9.78 -17.02 -31.77
CA PHE A 206 9.06 -18.30 -31.95
C PHE A 206 8.08 -18.34 -33.15
N THR A 207 8.34 -17.61 -34.23
CA THR A 207 7.49 -17.64 -35.45
C THR A 207 8.23 -17.77 -36.78
N ALA A 208 9.47 -18.29 -36.82
CA ALA A 208 10.14 -18.54 -38.10
C ALA A 208 11.03 -19.79 -38.08
N THR A 209 10.43 -20.97 -38.09
CA THR A 209 11.06 -22.22 -38.58
C THR A 209 10.00 -23.24 -39.01
N LEU A 210 9.03 -22.81 -39.84
CA LEU A 210 8.09 -23.72 -40.50
C LEU A 210 8.14 -23.69 -42.03
N THR A 211 9.18 -23.08 -42.63
CA THR A 211 9.30 -22.98 -44.10
C THR A 211 10.68 -23.38 -44.61
N THR A 212 11.22 -24.52 -44.14
CA THR A 212 12.42 -25.14 -44.76
C THR A 212 12.51 -26.66 -44.63
N CYS A 213 11.42 -27.35 -44.28
CA CYS A 213 11.39 -28.83 -44.27
C CYS A 213 10.75 -29.49 -45.51
N VAL A 214 10.46 -28.74 -46.58
CA VAL A 214 9.84 -29.30 -47.81
C VAL A 214 10.81 -29.36 -49.01
N TRP A 215 12.08 -28.98 -48.88
CA TRP A 215 12.98 -28.92 -50.05
C TRP A 215 14.40 -29.46 -49.83
N VAL A 216 14.55 -30.58 -49.11
CA VAL A 216 15.78 -31.41 -49.14
C VAL A 216 15.46 -32.91 -49.32
N GLY A 217 14.21 -33.29 -49.55
CA GLY A 217 13.79 -34.69 -49.69
C GLY A 217 13.72 -35.27 -51.11
N LEU A 218 14.16 -34.56 -52.16
CA LEU A 218 13.91 -34.99 -53.55
C LEU A 218 15.04 -34.73 -54.55
N VAL A 219 16.31 -35.02 -54.22
CA VAL A 219 17.35 -35.35 -55.22
C VAL A 219 18.35 -36.34 -54.62
N ALA A 220 17.93 -37.59 -54.46
CA ALA A 220 18.83 -38.72 -54.24
C ALA A 220 18.13 -40.03 -54.65
N PHE A 221 17.79 -40.18 -55.92
CA PHE A 221 17.63 -41.46 -56.65
C PHE A 221 17.45 -41.14 -58.14
N GLY A 222 18.35 -41.65 -58.98
CA GLY A 222 18.30 -41.55 -60.44
C GLY A 222 19.57 -41.00 -61.05
#